data_AF-A0A839INU5-F1
#
_entry.id   AF-A0A839INU5-F1
#
_cell.length_a   1.000
_cell.length_b   1.000
_cell.length_c   1.000
_cell.angle_alpha   90.00
_cell.angle_beta   90.00
_cell.angle_gamma   90.00
#
_symmetry.space_group_name_H-M   'P 1'
#
loop_
_entity.id
_entity.type
_entity.pdbx_description
1 polymer ?
#
loop_
_entity_poly.entity_id
_entity_poly.type
_entity_poly.pdbx_seq_one_letter_code
_entity_poly.pdbx_strand_id
1 'polypeptide(L)'
;MSEKHQCCYVSPEGFSCKEKTDGRNLCYWHDAETLKKEPDLKARLEQQSKQQSIMQGYDLRRTDLNDVNLVNHGSKTGFDLRYCDFYRSNLQKAHLFAANLESASLMKADLRGANLHCANLKNANLLGTRLEGARLDHVQWGHYVAQEQIARKSETETVRLDYFEQAEEVYRNLRRVLENEGLFEQAGYFFRREMVMRRYQMPLWSTQRMVSKMVDLFCGYGERPLRVIVFSVMMILGYAIVFFTNGVIDSEELLQFNSEASLSDNIVSFLNVLYFSVVTFTTLGYGDITPVGWNRFFTAAEAFSGSFTLALFVVVFVKKMTR
;
A
#
# COMPACT_ATOMS: atom_id res chain seq x y z
N MET A 1 42.26 10.51 -35.25
CA MET A 1 40.89 11.05 -35.12
C MET A 1 40.06 9.93 -34.52
N SER A 2 39.62 10.05 -33.27
CA SER A 2 38.73 9.07 -32.64
C SER A 2 37.39 9.12 -33.38
N GLU A 3 36.96 8.00 -33.94
CA GLU A 3 35.62 7.87 -34.55
C GLU A 3 34.57 8.07 -33.46
N LYS A 4 33.75 9.11 -33.60
CA LYS A 4 32.65 9.39 -32.67
C LYS A 4 31.54 8.38 -32.91
N HIS A 5 31.38 7.43 -31.99
CA HIS A 5 30.33 6.43 -32.03
C HIS A 5 29.08 6.95 -31.27
N GLN A 6 27.92 6.35 -31.52
CA GLN A 6 26.71 6.61 -30.73
C GLN A 6 26.67 5.66 -29.53
N CYS A 7 26.09 6.13 -28.42
CA CYS A 7 25.92 5.31 -27.24
C CYS A 7 25.05 4.08 -27.52
N CYS A 8 25.53 2.90 -27.12
CA CYS A 8 24.83 1.63 -27.28
C CYS A 8 23.76 1.35 -26.21
N TYR A 9 23.47 2.29 -25.31
CA TYR A 9 22.45 2.09 -24.27
C TYR A 9 21.06 1.97 -24.91
N VAL A 10 20.36 0.90 -24.56
CA VAL A 10 18.96 0.66 -24.91
C VAL A 10 18.19 0.37 -23.63
N SER A 11 17.14 1.15 -23.36
CA SER A 11 16.29 0.91 -22.19
C SER A 11 15.39 -0.32 -22.39
N PRO A 12 14.83 -0.90 -21.32
CA PRO A 12 13.88 -2.02 -21.42
C PRO A 12 12.65 -1.75 -22.30
N GLU A 13 12.31 -0.48 -22.54
CA GLU A 13 11.20 -0.06 -23.42
C GLU A 13 11.66 0.24 -24.86
N GLY A 14 12.92 -0.02 -25.19
CA GLY A 14 13.48 0.17 -26.53
C GLY A 14 13.98 1.59 -26.83
N PHE A 15 14.09 2.47 -25.84
CA PHE A 15 14.70 3.79 -26.05
C PHE A 15 16.21 3.65 -26.23
N SER A 16 16.75 4.18 -27.33
CA SER A 16 18.20 4.23 -27.58
C SER A 16 18.78 5.63 -27.31
N CYS A 17 19.91 5.66 -26.61
CA CYS A 17 20.61 6.91 -26.34
C CYS A 17 21.26 7.46 -27.62
N LYS A 18 21.12 8.77 -27.87
CA LYS A 18 21.68 9.45 -29.05
C LYS A 18 22.97 10.22 -28.77
N GLU A 19 23.54 10.08 -27.58
CA GLU A 19 24.78 10.77 -27.24
C GLU A 19 25.98 10.21 -27.99
N LYS A 20 26.92 11.12 -28.30
CA LYS A 20 28.19 10.77 -28.95
C LYS A 20 29.18 10.30 -27.89
N THR A 21 29.96 9.29 -28.24
CA THR A 21 31.00 8.70 -27.39
C THR A 21 32.37 8.89 -28.04
N ASP A 22 33.40 9.06 -27.22
CA ASP A 22 34.79 9.18 -27.68
C ASP A 22 35.44 7.80 -27.78
N GLY A 23 34.89 6.94 -28.65
CA GLY A 23 35.38 5.58 -28.91
C GLY A 23 34.99 4.52 -27.87
N ARG A 24 34.10 4.83 -26.92
CA ARG A 24 33.51 3.88 -25.96
C ARG A 24 32.12 3.42 -26.41
N ASN A 25 31.67 2.26 -25.94
CA ASN A 25 30.32 1.75 -26.22
C ASN A 25 29.23 2.58 -25.52
N LEU A 26 29.52 3.09 -24.31
CA LEU A 26 28.57 3.87 -23.51
C LEU A 26 29.00 5.33 -23.44
N CYS A 27 28.03 6.25 -23.40
CA CYS A 27 28.31 7.66 -23.15
C CYS A 27 28.66 7.89 -21.68
N TYR A 28 29.05 9.12 -21.36
CA TYR A 28 29.36 9.52 -19.99
C TYR A 28 28.26 9.12 -19.01
N TRP A 29 26.99 9.40 -19.31
CA TRP A 29 25.88 9.14 -18.38
C TRP A 29 25.57 7.65 -18.18
N HIS A 30 25.72 6.82 -19.20
CA HIS A 30 25.45 5.38 -19.14
C HIS A 30 26.67 4.55 -18.72
N ASP A 31 27.86 5.15 -18.66
CA ASP A 31 29.07 4.47 -18.22
C ASP A 31 29.00 4.15 -16.71
N ALA A 32 29.00 2.86 -16.41
CA ALA A 32 28.97 2.32 -15.06
C ALA A 32 30.36 1.98 -14.49
N GLU A 33 31.40 2.04 -15.32
CA GLU A 33 32.78 1.77 -14.88
C GLU A 33 33.37 2.97 -14.14
N THR A 34 32.96 4.17 -14.54
CA THR A 34 33.47 5.42 -13.97
C THR A 34 32.47 6.05 -12.99
N LEU A 35 32.90 6.20 -11.73
CA LEU A 35 32.15 6.97 -10.74
C LEU A 35 32.27 8.46 -11.03
N LYS A 36 31.13 9.12 -11.18
CA LYS A 36 31.02 10.54 -11.49
C LYS A 36 31.10 11.34 -10.20
N LYS A 37 32.28 11.89 -9.91
CA LYS A 37 32.56 12.62 -8.65
C LYS A 37 33.07 14.04 -8.91
N GLU A 38 33.00 14.49 -10.15
CA GLU A 38 33.45 15.82 -10.52
C GLU A 38 32.56 16.88 -9.85
N PRO A 39 33.13 18.00 -9.36
CA PRO A 39 32.38 19.02 -8.63
C PRO A 39 31.35 19.77 -9.49
N ASP A 40 31.53 19.75 -10.82
CA ASP A 40 30.63 20.36 -11.80
C ASP A 40 29.53 19.39 -12.29
N LEU A 41 29.50 18.14 -11.79
CA LEU A 41 28.54 17.12 -12.19
C LEU A 41 27.09 17.62 -12.10
N LYS A 42 26.75 18.33 -11.02
CA LYS A 42 25.41 18.90 -10.82
C LYS A 42 25.04 19.86 -11.96
N ALA A 43 25.92 20.83 -12.24
CA ALA A 43 25.68 21.82 -13.30
C ALA A 43 25.61 21.15 -14.68
N ARG A 44 26.44 20.15 -14.93
CA ARG A 44 26.41 19.35 -16.17
C ARG A 44 25.08 18.59 -16.32
N LEU A 45 24.56 18.01 -15.25
CA LEU A 45 23.28 17.29 -15.27
C LEU A 45 22.10 18.24 -15.50
N GLU A 46 22.11 19.42 -14.86
CA GLU A 46 21.09 20.46 -15.09
C GLU A 46 21.15 21.05 -16.50
N GLN A 47 22.35 21.17 -17.08
CA GLN A 47 22.49 21.59 -18.46
C GLN A 47 22.03 20.49 -19.43
N GLN A 48 22.32 19.24 -19.10
CA GLN A 48 21.89 18.08 -19.86
C GLN A 48 20.36 17.96 -19.90
N SER A 49 19.70 18.13 -18.77
CA SER A 49 18.24 18.04 -18.67
C SER A 49 17.52 19.09 -19.52
N LYS A 50 18.14 20.26 -19.75
CA LYS A 50 17.63 21.28 -20.67
C LYS A 50 17.72 20.87 -22.14
N GLN A 51 18.66 20.00 -22.49
CA GLN A 51 18.85 19.51 -23.86
C GLN A 51 18.03 18.25 -24.14
N GLN A 52 17.84 17.41 -23.13
CA GLN A 52 17.18 16.11 -23.25
C GLN A 52 16.16 15.91 -22.13
N SER A 53 14.90 15.69 -22.51
CA SER A 53 13.85 15.34 -21.55
C SER A 53 13.90 13.88 -21.09
N ILE A 54 14.61 13.03 -21.84
CA ILE A 54 14.75 11.59 -21.61
C ILE A 54 16.18 11.29 -21.14
N MET A 55 16.31 10.92 -19.87
CA MET A 55 17.57 10.63 -19.19
C MET A 55 17.59 9.20 -18.63
N GLN A 56 16.89 8.28 -19.30
CA GLN A 56 16.71 6.92 -18.83
C GLN A 56 18.06 6.20 -18.67
N GLY A 57 18.19 5.42 -17.59
CA GLY A 57 19.33 4.54 -17.37
C GLY A 57 20.63 5.22 -16.96
N TYR A 58 20.62 6.51 -16.63
CA TYR A 58 21.84 7.19 -16.21
C TYR A 58 22.40 6.52 -14.96
N ASP A 59 23.69 6.20 -14.99
CA ASP A 59 24.44 5.75 -13.82
C ASP A 59 24.91 6.98 -13.06
N LEU A 60 24.20 7.28 -11.98
CA LEU A 60 24.47 8.38 -11.07
C LEU A 60 24.81 7.84 -9.68
N ARG A 61 25.39 6.65 -9.58
CA ARG A 61 25.68 6.02 -8.28
C ARG A 61 26.73 6.79 -7.50
N ARG A 62 26.52 6.93 -6.19
CA ARG A 62 27.45 7.58 -5.25
C ARG A 62 27.84 9.01 -5.67
N THR A 63 26.92 9.70 -6.35
CA THR A 63 27.10 11.08 -6.80
C THR A 63 26.68 12.07 -5.72
N ASP A 64 27.22 13.29 -5.78
CA ASP A 64 26.73 14.42 -5.00
C ASP A 64 25.86 15.32 -5.88
N LEU A 65 24.55 15.21 -5.69
CA LEU A 65 23.50 15.92 -6.41
C LEU A 65 22.61 16.71 -5.43
N ASN A 66 23.18 17.15 -4.31
CA ASN A 66 22.47 17.99 -3.36
C ASN A 66 21.98 19.28 -4.03
N ASP A 67 20.71 19.61 -3.80
CA ASP A 67 20.03 20.79 -4.33
C ASP A 67 20.00 20.82 -5.88
N VAL A 68 20.08 19.66 -6.55
CA VAL A 68 19.99 19.59 -8.01
C VAL A 68 18.60 20.01 -8.48
N ASN A 69 18.53 20.84 -9.51
CA ASN A 69 17.27 21.26 -10.12
C ASN A 69 16.93 20.44 -11.37
N LEU A 70 16.07 19.43 -11.20
CA LEU A 70 15.51 18.62 -12.28
C LEU A 70 14.00 18.87 -12.44
N VAL A 71 13.61 20.14 -12.41
CA VAL A 71 12.25 20.57 -12.71
C VAL A 71 12.15 21.01 -14.17
N ASN A 72 11.20 20.42 -14.90
CA ASN A 72 10.91 20.81 -16.28
C ASN A 72 9.95 22.01 -16.29
N HIS A 73 10.49 23.23 -16.15
CA HIS A 73 9.74 24.48 -15.99
C HIS A 73 8.82 24.88 -17.17
N GLY A 74 8.75 24.08 -18.25
CA GLY A 74 7.85 24.31 -19.40
C GLY A 74 6.84 23.18 -19.65
N SER A 75 6.81 22.14 -18.81
CA SER A 75 5.97 20.95 -19.01
C SER A 75 5.14 20.61 -17.79
N LYS A 76 3.99 19.97 -18.02
CA LYS A 76 3.21 19.31 -16.95
C LYS A 76 3.85 18.00 -16.48
N THR A 77 4.79 17.47 -17.25
CA THR A 77 5.55 16.26 -16.93
C THR A 77 6.98 16.60 -16.55
N GLY A 78 7.51 15.98 -15.49
CA GLY A 78 8.92 16.09 -15.14
C GLY A 78 9.82 15.29 -16.09
N PHE A 79 11.10 15.28 -15.79
CA PHE A 79 12.08 14.53 -16.58
C PHE A 79 11.92 13.03 -16.44
N ASP A 80 12.24 12.31 -17.51
CA ASP A 80 12.21 10.85 -17.53
C ASP A 80 13.54 10.27 -17.06
N LEU A 81 13.56 9.87 -15.78
CA LEU A 81 14.69 9.29 -15.06
C LEU A 81 14.48 7.78 -14.82
N ARG A 82 13.64 7.12 -15.63
CA ARG A 82 13.40 5.68 -15.48
C ARG A 82 14.69 4.90 -15.59
N TYR A 83 14.79 3.81 -14.83
CA TYR A 83 15.96 2.92 -14.82
C TYR A 83 17.29 3.57 -14.40
N CYS A 84 17.29 4.83 -13.96
CA CYS A 84 18.51 5.46 -13.45
C CYS A 84 18.99 4.77 -12.18
N ASP A 85 20.30 4.74 -11.97
CA ASP A 85 20.90 4.23 -10.75
C ASP A 85 21.45 5.36 -9.89
N PHE A 86 20.74 5.63 -8.79
CA PHE A 86 21.10 6.60 -7.77
C PHE A 86 21.62 5.90 -6.49
N TYR A 87 22.10 4.65 -6.56
CA TYR A 87 22.60 3.94 -5.39
C TYR A 87 23.58 4.78 -4.56
N ARG A 88 23.24 5.03 -3.28
CA ARG A 88 24.01 5.86 -2.33
C ARG A 88 24.30 7.30 -2.78
N SER A 89 23.47 7.88 -3.64
CA SER A 89 23.65 9.26 -4.08
C SER A 89 23.11 10.23 -3.05
N ASN A 90 23.73 11.41 -2.97
CA ASN A 90 23.22 12.52 -2.19
C ASN A 90 22.28 13.35 -3.06
N LEU A 91 20.97 13.27 -2.79
CA LEU A 91 19.90 14.03 -3.45
C LEU A 91 19.17 14.91 -2.42
N GLN A 92 19.85 15.29 -1.34
CA GLN A 92 19.27 16.18 -0.34
C GLN A 92 18.78 17.45 -1.00
N LYS A 93 17.58 17.91 -0.65
CA LYS A 93 16.92 19.10 -1.21
C LYS A 93 16.75 19.12 -2.73
N ALA A 94 16.96 17.99 -3.42
CA ALA A 94 16.81 17.93 -4.87
C ALA A 94 15.38 18.32 -5.30
N HIS A 95 15.27 19.08 -6.39
CA HIS A 95 14.00 19.45 -6.97
C HIS A 95 13.61 18.45 -8.07
N LEU A 96 12.76 17.50 -7.73
CA LEU A 96 12.34 16.37 -8.57
C LEU A 96 10.81 16.40 -8.84
N PHE A 97 10.22 17.60 -8.90
CA PHE A 97 8.79 17.77 -9.14
C PHE A 97 8.35 17.05 -10.42
N ALA A 98 7.33 16.20 -10.30
CA ALA A 98 6.77 15.39 -11.38
C ALA A 98 7.78 14.49 -12.13
N ALA A 99 8.97 14.24 -11.55
CA ALA A 99 9.99 13.40 -12.17
C ALA A 99 9.51 11.94 -12.28
N ASN A 100 9.83 11.29 -13.40
CA ASN A 100 9.53 9.88 -13.60
C ASN A 100 10.74 9.02 -13.18
N LEU A 101 10.70 8.50 -11.95
CA LEU A 101 11.71 7.63 -11.35
C LEU A 101 11.26 6.16 -11.35
N GLU A 102 10.35 5.79 -12.26
CA GLU A 102 9.87 4.41 -12.34
C GLU A 102 11.02 3.45 -12.66
N SER A 103 11.06 2.34 -11.93
CA SER A 103 12.14 1.34 -12.01
C SER A 103 13.55 1.88 -11.71
N ALA A 104 13.70 3.09 -11.15
CA ALA A 104 14.99 3.63 -10.75
C ALA A 104 15.51 2.95 -9.47
N SER A 105 16.82 2.87 -9.32
CA SER A 105 17.46 2.42 -8.09
C SER A 105 17.77 3.62 -7.18
N LEU A 106 16.99 3.80 -6.12
CA LEU A 106 17.23 4.81 -5.07
C LEU A 106 17.81 4.17 -3.81
N MET A 107 18.33 2.94 -3.91
CA MET A 107 18.79 2.18 -2.76
C MET A 107 19.86 2.96 -1.99
N LYS A 108 19.61 3.19 -0.70
CA LYS A 108 20.48 3.96 0.20
C LYS A 108 20.76 5.41 -0.25
N ALA A 109 19.96 5.96 -1.17
CA ALA A 109 20.05 7.36 -1.55
C ALA A 109 19.55 8.28 -0.42
N ASP A 110 20.11 9.48 -0.36
CA ASP A 110 19.72 10.50 0.61
C ASP A 110 18.84 11.55 -0.06
N LEU A 111 17.53 11.49 0.15
CA LEU A 111 16.52 12.39 -0.42
C LEU A 111 15.92 13.32 0.64
N ARG A 112 16.62 13.55 1.77
CA ARG A 112 16.11 14.42 2.83
C ARG A 112 15.84 15.83 2.33
N GLY A 113 14.65 16.36 2.59
CA GLY A 113 14.22 17.67 2.10
C GLY A 113 13.95 17.75 0.59
N ALA A 114 14.06 16.65 -0.17
CA ALA A 114 13.84 16.66 -1.61
C ALA A 114 12.37 16.94 -1.96
N ASN A 115 12.12 17.63 -3.07
CA ASN A 115 10.78 17.84 -3.59
C ASN A 115 10.41 16.74 -4.59
N LEU A 116 9.68 15.72 -4.15
CA LEU A 116 9.16 14.61 -4.96
C LEU A 116 7.66 14.78 -5.27
N HIS A 117 7.10 15.97 -5.08
CA HIS A 117 5.67 16.21 -5.33
C HIS A 117 5.29 15.79 -6.78
N CYS A 118 4.23 15.00 -6.91
CA CYS A 118 3.76 14.39 -8.17
C CYS A 118 4.75 13.42 -8.87
N ALA A 119 5.85 13.02 -8.24
CA ALA A 119 6.82 12.10 -8.84
C ALA A 119 6.25 10.69 -9.02
N ASN A 120 6.73 9.95 -10.03
CA ASN A 120 6.42 8.54 -10.23
C ASN A 120 7.55 7.67 -9.68
N LEU A 121 7.28 6.91 -8.61
CA LEU A 121 8.20 5.97 -7.95
C LEU A 121 7.75 4.51 -8.10
N LYS A 122 6.87 4.21 -9.07
CA LYS A 122 6.46 2.83 -9.36
C LYS A 122 7.67 1.95 -9.60
N ASN A 123 7.72 0.80 -8.95
CA ASN A 123 8.80 -0.17 -9.09
C ASN A 123 10.21 0.36 -8.75
N ALA A 124 10.34 1.55 -8.16
CA ALA A 124 11.63 2.07 -7.74
C ALA A 124 12.16 1.24 -6.56
N ASN A 125 13.47 0.99 -6.53
CA ASN A 125 14.11 0.36 -5.38
C ASN A 125 14.36 1.42 -4.31
N LEU A 126 13.54 1.39 -3.26
CA LEU A 126 13.57 2.35 -2.16
C LEU A 126 14.28 1.82 -0.90
N LEU A 127 14.94 0.67 -0.96
CA LEU A 127 15.57 0.03 0.20
C LEU A 127 16.63 0.93 0.84
N GLY A 128 16.46 1.25 2.13
CA GLY A 128 17.37 2.11 2.88
C GLY A 128 17.42 3.59 2.44
N THR A 129 16.48 4.04 1.61
CA THR A 129 16.39 5.45 1.18
C THR A 129 16.05 6.35 2.36
N ARG A 130 16.66 7.54 2.44
CA ARG A 130 16.31 8.55 3.46
C ARG A 130 15.38 9.58 2.84
N LEU A 131 14.19 9.77 3.41
CA LEU A 131 13.14 10.64 2.87
C LEU A 131 12.64 11.67 3.91
N GLU A 132 13.35 11.84 5.01
CA GLU A 132 12.93 12.76 6.08
C GLU A 132 12.81 14.21 5.55
N GLY A 133 11.64 14.82 5.74
CA GLY A 133 11.33 16.17 5.24
C GLY A 133 11.14 16.26 3.73
N ALA A 134 11.13 15.14 3.00
CA ALA A 134 10.85 15.15 1.57
C ALA A 134 9.37 15.43 1.31
N ARG A 135 9.07 16.25 0.30
CA ARG A 135 7.69 16.51 -0.12
C ARG A 135 7.16 15.34 -0.94
N LEU A 136 6.17 14.62 -0.40
CA LEU A 136 5.65 13.36 -0.97
C LEU A 136 4.19 13.45 -1.44
N ASP A 137 3.61 14.66 -1.55
CA ASP A 137 2.21 14.77 -1.99
C ASP A 137 2.05 14.27 -3.44
N HIS A 138 0.97 13.54 -3.69
CA HIS A 138 0.62 12.98 -5.00
C HIS A 138 1.70 12.09 -5.65
N VAL A 139 2.65 11.56 -4.87
CA VAL A 139 3.61 10.57 -5.37
C VAL A 139 2.89 9.30 -5.83
N GLN A 140 3.28 8.77 -6.98
CA GLN A 140 2.78 7.50 -7.50
C GLN A 140 3.70 6.37 -7.05
N TRP A 141 3.27 5.60 -6.05
CA TRP A 141 4.04 4.47 -5.50
C TRP A 141 3.85 3.15 -6.26
N GLY A 142 2.72 3.01 -6.97
CA GLY A 142 2.27 1.73 -7.54
C GLY A 142 1.53 0.85 -6.53
N HIS A 143 1.21 -0.39 -6.93
CA HIS A 143 0.46 -1.33 -6.08
C HIS A 143 1.32 -2.08 -5.06
N TYR A 144 2.61 -2.27 -5.35
CA TYR A 144 3.56 -2.99 -4.51
C TYR A 144 4.96 -2.39 -4.72
N VAL A 145 5.75 -2.33 -3.65
CA VAL A 145 7.18 -1.96 -3.74
C VAL A 145 7.94 -3.03 -4.54
N ALA A 146 9.05 -2.64 -5.16
CA ALA A 146 9.84 -3.50 -6.04
C ALA A 146 10.20 -4.85 -5.37
N GLN A 147 10.67 -4.81 -4.12
CA GLN A 147 11.04 -5.99 -3.33
C GLN A 147 9.89 -6.98 -3.18
N GLU A 148 8.67 -6.51 -2.91
CA GLU A 148 7.52 -7.40 -2.78
C GLU A 148 7.21 -8.11 -4.11
N GLN A 149 7.31 -7.38 -5.23
CA GLN A 149 7.08 -7.98 -6.55
C GLN A 149 8.11 -9.06 -6.86
N ILE A 150 9.36 -8.83 -6.50
CA ILE A 150 10.44 -9.82 -6.66
C ILE A 150 10.18 -11.03 -5.75
N ALA A 151 9.80 -10.82 -4.49
CA ALA A 151 9.45 -11.89 -3.55
C ALA A 151 8.33 -12.79 -4.09
N ARG A 152 7.28 -12.20 -4.69
CA ARG A 152 6.15 -12.94 -5.26
C ARG A 152 6.52 -13.79 -6.48
N LYS A 153 7.53 -13.35 -7.26
CA LYS A 153 8.03 -14.06 -8.44
C LYS A 153 9.14 -15.06 -8.10
N SER A 154 9.69 -15.01 -6.88
CA SER A 154 10.79 -15.86 -6.44
C SER A 154 10.30 -17.29 -6.17
N GLU A 155 10.98 -18.28 -6.76
CA GLU A 155 10.69 -19.71 -6.58
C GLU A 155 11.24 -20.24 -5.25
N THR A 156 12.45 -19.80 -4.89
CA THR A 156 13.14 -20.25 -3.68
C THR A 156 12.60 -19.56 -2.44
N GLU A 157 12.27 -20.34 -1.40
CA GLU A 157 11.72 -19.83 -0.15
C GLU A 157 12.66 -18.86 0.58
N THR A 158 13.97 -19.16 0.62
CA THR A 158 14.97 -18.31 1.28
C THR A 158 15.04 -16.92 0.65
N VAL A 159 15.14 -16.86 -0.68
CA VAL A 159 15.16 -15.61 -1.46
C VAL A 159 13.85 -14.83 -1.26
N ARG A 160 12.71 -15.54 -1.29
CA ARG A 160 11.41 -14.93 -1.07
C ARG A 160 11.27 -14.31 0.32
N LEU A 161 11.77 -14.98 1.37
CA LEU A 161 11.74 -14.48 2.75
C LEU A 161 12.63 -13.24 2.91
N ASP A 162 13.83 -13.26 2.34
CA ASP A 162 14.75 -12.11 2.33
C ASP A 162 14.09 -10.88 1.67
N TYR A 163 13.47 -11.05 0.50
CA TYR A 163 12.76 -9.94 -0.14
C TYR A 163 11.51 -9.48 0.63
N PHE A 164 10.82 -10.35 1.37
CA PHE A 164 9.74 -9.92 2.26
C PHE A 164 10.24 -9.11 3.45
N GLU A 165 11.42 -9.43 3.99
CA GLU A 165 12.08 -8.62 5.03
C GLU A 165 12.47 -7.24 4.49
N GLN A 166 13.11 -7.19 3.32
CA GLN A 166 13.45 -5.92 2.67
C GLN A 166 12.21 -5.08 2.33
N ALA A 167 11.14 -5.71 1.83
CA ALA A 167 9.89 -5.02 1.56
C ALA A 167 9.24 -4.46 2.84
N GLU A 168 9.32 -5.20 3.95
CA GLU A 168 8.88 -4.71 5.25
C GLU A 168 9.64 -3.45 5.67
N GLU A 169 10.97 -3.44 5.51
CA GLU A 169 11.78 -2.27 5.82
C GLU A 169 11.37 -1.05 5.00
N VAL A 170 11.17 -1.23 3.70
CA VAL A 170 10.69 -0.16 2.80
C VAL A 170 9.33 0.37 3.27
N TYR A 171 8.36 -0.52 3.51
CA TYR A 171 7.02 -0.09 3.95
C TYR A 171 7.04 0.62 5.29
N ARG A 172 7.87 0.16 6.24
CA ARG A 172 8.03 0.77 7.56
C ARG A 172 8.62 2.18 7.46
N ASN A 173 9.61 2.36 6.60
CA ASN A 173 10.23 3.65 6.36
C ASN A 173 9.24 4.63 5.70
N LEU A 174 8.56 4.20 4.63
CA LEU A 174 7.54 4.99 3.95
C LEU A 174 6.41 5.40 4.91
N ARG A 175 5.91 4.46 5.72
CA ARG A 175 4.91 4.76 6.74
C ARG A 175 5.37 5.89 7.67
N ARG A 176 6.56 5.76 8.26
CA ARG A 176 7.08 6.75 9.23
C ARG A 176 7.22 8.14 8.61
N VAL A 177 7.75 8.21 7.40
CA VAL A 177 7.94 9.49 6.71
C VAL A 177 6.59 10.13 6.39
N LEU A 178 5.64 9.36 5.87
CA LEU A 178 4.30 9.87 5.53
C LEU A 178 3.50 10.26 6.78
N GLU A 179 3.64 9.55 7.90
CA GLU A 179 3.05 9.95 9.19
C GLU A 179 3.60 11.31 9.65
N ASN A 180 4.90 11.54 9.50
CA ASN A 180 5.53 12.81 9.88
C ASN A 180 5.09 13.99 8.99
N GLU A 181 4.82 13.74 7.70
CA GLU A 181 4.32 14.74 6.75
C GLU A 181 2.78 14.96 6.84
N GLY A 182 2.07 14.20 7.68
CA GLY A 182 0.61 14.29 7.81
C GLY A 182 -0.18 13.61 6.69
N LEU A 183 0.46 12.74 5.89
CA LEU A 183 -0.16 11.98 4.80
C LEU A 183 -0.75 10.65 5.31
N PHE A 184 -1.69 10.74 6.26
CA PHE A 184 -2.17 9.60 7.06
C PHE A 184 -2.88 8.51 6.27
N GLU A 185 -3.58 8.83 5.18
CA GLU A 185 -4.21 7.79 4.34
C GLU A 185 -3.18 6.89 3.67
N GLN A 186 -2.14 7.47 3.09
CA GLN A 186 -1.06 6.73 2.45
C GLN A 186 -0.24 5.97 3.50
N ALA A 187 0.05 6.60 4.64
CA ALA A 187 0.70 5.95 5.77
C ALA A 187 -0.09 4.71 6.25
N GLY A 188 -1.41 4.79 6.38
CA GLY A 188 -2.26 3.67 6.78
C GLY A 188 -2.22 2.51 5.76
N TYR A 189 -2.18 2.83 4.46
CA TYR A 189 -1.94 1.83 3.42
C TYR A 189 -0.60 1.11 3.63
N PHE A 190 0.50 1.85 3.81
CA PHE A 190 1.83 1.27 4.01
C PHE A 190 1.98 0.51 5.33
N PHE A 191 1.34 0.98 6.41
CA PHE A 191 1.25 0.25 7.68
C PHE A 191 0.64 -1.13 7.47
N ARG A 192 -0.49 -1.22 6.75
CA ARG A 192 -1.12 -2.50 6.46
C ARG A 192 -0.19 -3.39 5.63
N ARG A 193 0.48 -2.84 4.60
CA ARG A 193 1.43 -3.60 3.78
C ARG A 193 2.60 -4.14 4.61
N GLU A 194 3.17 -3.34 5.50
CA GLU A 194 4.20 -3.76 6.45
C GLU A 194 3.76 -4.95 7.30
N MET A 195 2.56 -4.90 7.88
CA MET A 195 2.01 -6.03 8.68
C MET A 195 1.81 -7.29 7.83
N VAL A 196 1.42 -7.15 6.56
CA VAL A 196 1.30 -8.28 5.63
C VAL A 196 2.67 -8.90 5.34
N MET A 197 3.73 -8.09 5.17
CA MET A 197 5.09 -8.61 4.96
C MET A 197 5.58 -9.40 6.18
N ARG A 198 5.41 -8.85 7.39
CA ARG A 198 5.72 -9.57 8.65
C ARG A 198 4.99 -10.91 8.73
N ARG A 199 3.71 -10.93 8.35
CA ARG A 199 2.92 -12.17 8.33
C ARG A 199 3.44 -13.19 7.31
N TYR A 200 3.95 -12.75 6.16
CA TYR A 200 4.50 -13.66 5.15
C TYR A 200 5.80 -14.31 5.57
N GLN A 201 6.58 -13.64 6.45
CA GLN A 201 7.78 -14.20 7.05
C GLN A 201 7.48 -15.28 8.12
N MET A 202 6.24 -15.34 8.65
CA MET A 202 5.86 -16.36 9.64
C MET A 202 5.63 -17.74 9.01
N PRO A 203 5.88 -18.84 9.74
CA PRO A 203 5.55 -20.18 9.27
C PRO A 203 4.07 -20.34 8.89
N LEU A 204 3.78 -21.14 7.85
CA LEU A 204 2.42 -21.29 7.30
C LEU A 204 1.38 -21.75 8.32
N TRP A 205 1.75 -22.68 9.19
CA TRP A 205 0.87 -23.30 10.19
C TRP A 205 1.04 -22.71 11.60
N SER A 206 1.55 -21.47 11.70
CA SER A 206 1.70 -20.79 12.98
C SER A 206 0.40 -20.12 13.44
N THR A 207 0.08 -20.26 14.73
CA THR A 207 -1.02 -19.55 15.39
C THR A 207 -0.91 -18.03 15.21
N GLN A 208 0.32 -17.50 15.25
CA GLN A 208 0.59 -16.07 15.02
C GLN A 208 0.18 -15.63 13.61
N ARG A 209 0.45 -16.47 12.60
CA ARG A 209 0.07 -16.18 11.21
C ARG A 209 -1.45 -16.20 11.03
N MET A 210 -2.13 -17.16 11.67
CA MET A 210 -3.58 -17.26 11.66
C MET A 210 -4.23 -16.03 12.32
N VAL A 211 -3.78 -15.65 13.53
CA VAL A 211 -4.27 -14.46 14.24
C VAL A 211 -4.04 -13.20 13.41
N SER A 212 -2.85 -13.03 12.84
CA SER A 212 -2.53 -11.88 11.97
C SER A 212 -3.41 -11.83 10.72
N LYS A 213 -3.73 -13.00 10.13
CA LYS A 213 -4.66 -13.08 8.99
C LYS A 213 -6.09 -12.74 9.40
N MET A 214 -6.55 -13.19 10.57
CA MET A 214 -7.85 -12.83 11.11
C MET A 214 -7.94 -11.32 11.31
N VAL A 215 -6.99 -10.69 12.01
CA VAL A 215 -7.00 -9.23 12.25
C VAL A 215 -7.02 -8.43 10.94
N ASP A 216 -6.29 -8.83 9.91
CA ASP A 216 -6.37 -8.21 8.57
C ASP A 216 -7.77 -8.37 7.97
N LEU A 217 -8.37 -9.56 8.05
CA LEU A 217 -9.71 -9.83 7.52
C LEU A 217 -10.77 -8.94 8.18
N PHE A 218 -10.82 -8.93 9.51
CA PHE A 218 -11.85 -8.21 10.28
C PHE A 218 -11.75 -6.69 10.16
N CYS A 219 -10.55 -6.12 10.37
CA CYS A 219 -10.40 -4.66 10.48
C CYS A 219 -9.23 -4.08 9.68
N GLY A 220 -8.51 -4.90 8.90
CA GLY A 220 -7.36 -4.46 8.12
C GLY A 220 -6.23 -3.93 8.99
N TYR A 221 -5.97 -4.58 10.14
CA TYR A 221 -5.05 -4.10 11.18
C TYR A 221 -5.45 -2.75 11.81
N GLY A 222 -6.76 -2.48 11.83
CA GLY A 222 -7.30 -1.24 12.38
C GLY A 222 -7.13 -0.03 11.46
N GLU A 223 -6.96 -0.25 10.16
CA GLU A 223 -6.88 0.82 9.14
C GLU A 223 -8.13 0.89 8.24
N ARG A 224 -9.06 -0.08 8.34
CA ARG A 224 -10.24 -0.19 7.47
C ARG A 224 -11.54 -0.34 8.27
N PRO A 225 -12.13 0.75 8.81
CA PRO A 225 -13.38 0.68 9.58
C PRO A 225 -14.55 0.10 8.77
N LEU A 226 -14.60 0.36 7.46
CA LEU A 226 -15.62 -0.21 6.57
C LEU A 226 -15.66 -1.75 6.57
N ARG A 227 -14.52 -2.43 6.79
CA ARG A 227 -14.51 -3.90 6.91
C ARG A 227 -15.25 -4.38 8.15
N VAL A 228 -15.14 -3.64 9.26
CA VAL A 228 -15.84 -3.96 10.50
C VAL A 228 -17.35 -3.81 10.32
N ILE A 229 -17.79 -2.76 9.62
CA ILE A 229 -19.22 -2.55 9.29
C ILE A 229 -19.74 -3.70 8.42
N VAL A 230 -19.06 -4.01 7.31
CA VAL A 230 -19.48 -5.11 6.42
C VAL A 230 -19.51 -6.44 7.16
N PHE A 231 -18.51 -6.71 8.02
CA PHE A 231 -18.49 -7.89 8.86
C PHE A 231 -19.67 -7.94 9.83
N SER A 232 -20.02 -6.82 10.47
CA SER A 232 -21.19 -6.71 11.36
C SER A 232 -22.49 -7.02 10.62
N VAL A 233 -22.68 -6.46 9.43
CA VAL A 233 -23.87 -6.71 8.59
C VAL A 233 -23.95 -8.20 8.19
N MET A 234 -22.82 -8.82 7.82
CA MET A 234 -22.79 -10.25 7.50
C MET A 234 -23.12 -11.13 8.72
N MET A 235 -22.64 -10.76 9.92
CA MET A 235 -23.00 -11.48 11.15
C MET A 235 -24.50 -11.38 11.45
N ILE A 236 -25.06 -10.16 11.39
CA ILE A 236 -26.49 -9.92 11.60
C ILE A 236 -27.32 -10.77 10.62
N LEU A 237 -26.98 -10.73 9.33
CA LEU A 237 -27.70 -11.56 8.34
C LEU A 237 -27.54 -13.06 8.61
N GLY A 238 -26.34 -13.50 9.02
CA GLY A 238 -26.09 -14.90 9.38
C GLY A 238 -26.92 -15.38 10.56
N TYR A 239 -26.98 -14.59 11.64
CA TYR A 239 -27.82 -14.89 12.81
C TYR A 239 -29.31 -14.82 12.47
N ALA A 240 -29.75 -13.83 11.69
CA ALA A 240 -31.13 -13.74 11.22
C ALA A 240 -31.57 -15.00 10.46
N ILE A 241 -30.71 -15.57 9.61
CA ILE A 241 -30.98 -16.84 8.93
C ILE A 241 -31.11 -17.98 9.95
N VAL A 242 -30.19 -18.09 10.92
CA VAL A 242 -30.25 -19.11 11.98
C VAL A 242 -31.55 -18.99 12.77
N PHE A 243 -31.93 -17.79 13.17
CA PHE A 243 -33.18 -17.54 13.88
C PHE A 243 -34.41 -17.88 13.03
N PHE A 244 -34.42 -17.50 11.76
CA PHE A 244 -35.53 -17.77 10.85
C PHE A 244 -35.73 -19.27 10.60
N THR A 245 -34.64 -20.06 10.61
CA THR A 245 -34.72 -21.52 10.50
C THR A 245 -35.17 -22.22 11.78
N ASN A 246 -34.89 -21.65 12.95
CA ASN A 246 -35.17 -22.28 14.26
C ASN A 246 -36.44 -21.74 14.95
N GLY A 247 -36.93 -20.57 14.52
CA GLY A 247 -38.14 -19.92 15.01
C GLY A 247 -37.93 -18.97 16.19
N VAL A 248 -38.55 -17.80 16.13
CA VAL A 248 -38.58 -16.80 17.22
C VAL A 248 -40.03 -16.43 17.51
N ILE A 249 -40.39 -16.10 18.75
CA ILE A 249 -41.77 -15.73 19.11
C ILE A 249 -41.92 -14.21 19.12
N ASP A 250 -42.92 -13.72 18.41
CA ASP A 250 -43.42 -12.35 18.48
C ASP A 250 -44.90 -12.41 18.83
N SER A 251 -45.30 -11.80 19.96
CA SER A 251 -46.72 -11.67 20.34
C SER A 251 -47.55 -12.97 20.26
N GLU A 252 -46.97 -14.10 20.71
CA GLU A 252 -47.50 -15.48 20.64
C GLU A 252 -47.47 -16.16 19.26
N GLU A 253 -47.04 -15.46 18.20
CA GLU A 253 -46.84 -16.04 16.87
C GLU A 253 -45.39 -16.54 16.69
N LEU A 254 -45.23 -17.73 16.08
CA LEU A 254 -43.93 -18.30 15.77
C LEU A 254 -43.45 -17.83 14.40
N LEU A 255 -42.49 -16.92 14.40
CA LEU A 255 -41.79 -16.43 13.22
C LEU A 255 -40.71 -17.45 12.79
N GLN A 256 -41.05 -18.30 11.83
CA GLN A 256 -40.13 -19.26 11.22
C GLN A 256 -40.41 -19.41 9.72
N PHE A 257 -39.47 -19.98 8.98
CA PHE A 257 -39.71 -20.35 7.59
C PHE A 257 -40.87 -21.35 7.51
N ASN A 258 -41.89 -21.03 6.71
CA ASN A 258 -43.04 -21.89 6.47
C ASN A 258 -43.19 -22.16 4.96
N SER A 259 -43.06 -23.42 4.56
CA SER A 259 -43.21 -23.85 3.16
C SER A 259 -44.64 -23.74 2.64
N GLU A 260 -45.64 -23.69 3.52
CA GLU A 260 -47.05 -23.57 3.17
C GLU A 260 -47.52 -22.11 3.07
N ALA A 261 -46.74 -21.16 3.61
CA ALA A 261 -47.06 -19.74 3.59
C ALA A 261 -46.67 -19.08 2.25
N SER A 262 -47.27 -17.92 1.96
CA SER A 262 -46.93 -17.17 0.76
C SER A 262 -45.50 -16.62 0.82
N LEU A 263 -44.93 -16.29 -0.34
CA LEU A 263 -43.58 -15.72 -0.42
C LEU A 263 -43.53 -14.33 0.25
N SER A 264 -44.61 -13.54 0.19
CA SER A 264 -44.70 -12.27 0.91
C SER A 264 -44.69 -12.47 2.42
N ASP A 265 -45.40 -13.48 2.93
CA ASP A 265 -45.47 -13.73 4.38
C ASP A 265 -44.11 -14.17 4.92
N ASN A 266 -43.40 -15.03 4.19
CA ASN A 266 -42.05 -15.44 4.53
C ASN A 266 -41.05 -14.26 4.49
N ILE A 267 -41.20 -13.32 3.55
CA ILE A 267 -40.37 -12.10 3.51
C ILE A 267 -40.64 -11.21 4.73
N VAL A 268 -41.90 -10.98 5.09
CA VAL A 268 -42.27 -10.17 6.26
C VAL A 268 -41.73 -10.81 7.54
N SER A 269 -41.93 -12.12 7.71
CA SER A 269 -41.38 -12.87 8.85
C SER A 269 -39.86 -12.79 8.92
N PHE A 270 -39.17 -12.91 7.77
CA PHE A 270 -37.72 -12.75 7.73
C PHE A 270 -37.26 -11.32 8.10
N LEU A 271 -37.97 -10.28 7.66
CA LEU A 271 -37.65 -8.90 8.03
C LEU A 271 -37.85 -8.64 9.53
N ASN A 272 -38.86 -9.22 10.16
CA ASN A 272 -39.05 -9.14 11.61
C ASN A 272 -37.94 -9.88 12.38
N VAL A 273 -37.54 -11.06 11.91
CA VAL A 273 -36.39 -11.78 12.48
C VAL A 273 -35.08 -11.03 12.27
N LEU A 274 -34.91 -10.37 11.12
CA LEU A 274 -33.76 -9.52 10.85
C LEU A 274 -33.74 -8.32 11.81
N TYR A 275 -34.89 -7.70 12.06
CA TYR A 275 -35.03 -6.65 13.07
C TYR A 275 -34.61 -7.15 14.46
N PHE A 276 -35.09 -8.34 14.87
CA PHE A 276 -34.67 -8.96 16.13
C PHE A 276 -33.15 -9.16 16.24
N SER A 277 -32.51 -9.64 15.16
CA SER A 277 -31.06 -9.81 15.09
C SER A 277 -30.31 -8.47 15.19
N VAL A 278 -30.78 -7.41 14.52
CA VAL A 278 -30.19 -6.05 14.63
C VAL A 278 -30.26 -5.54 16.07
N VAL A 279 -31.42 -5.67 16.73
CA VAL A 279 -31.64 -5.22 18.11
C VAL A 279 -30.79 -6.02 19.10
N THR A 280 -30.64 -7.33 18.87
CA THR A 280 -29.80 -8.22 19.69
C THR A 280 -28.32 -7.91 19.51
N PHE A 281 -27.85 -7.78 18.27
CA PHE A 281 -26.46 -7.46 17.94
C PHE A 281 -26.03 -6.11 18.51
N THR A 282 -26.92 -5.11 18.47
CA THR A 282 -26.67 -3.79 19.05
C THR A 282 -26.87 -3.74 20.57
N THR A 283 -27.30 -4.85 21.18
CA THR A 283 -27.58 -4.97 22.62
C THR A 283 -28.67 -4.01 23.13
N LEU A 284 -29.55 -3.53 22.24
CA LEU A 284 -30.67 -2.64 22.61
C LEU A 284 -31.76 -3.40 23.37
N GLY A 285 -32.13 -4.59 22.91
CA GLY A 285 -33.02 -5.53 23.61
C GLY A 285 -34.41 -4.97 23.97
N TYR A 286 -35.23 -4.60 22.99
CA TYR A 286 -36.58 -4.04 23.24
C TYR A 286 -37.57 -5.03 23.89
N GLY A 287 -37.34 -6.34 23.79
CA GLY A 287 -38.10 -7.37 24.51
C GLY A 287 -39.47 -7.70 23.92
N ASP A 288 -39.77 -7.19 22.73
CA ASP A 288 -40.93 -7.51 21.91
C ASP A 288 -40.86 -8.92 21.31
N ILE A 289 -39.67 -9.33 20.87
CA ILE A 289 -39.42 -10.64 20.26
C ILE A 289 -38.56 -11.48 21.21
N THR A 290 -38.97 -12.74 21.45
CA THR A 290 -38.31 -13.63 22.42
C THR A 290 -37.76 -14.92 21.80
N PRO A 291 -36.51 -15.30 22.10
CA PRO A 291 -35.91 -16.53 21.58
C PRO A 291 -36.38 -17.77 22.36
N VAL A 292 -36.64 -18.85 21.63
CA VAL A 292 -37.09 -20.14 22.17
C VAL A 292 -36.06 -21.23 21.94
N GLY A 293 -35.98 -22.20 22.86
CA GLY A 293 -35.12 -23.36 22.72
C GLY A 293 -33.64 -22.98 22.51
N TRP A 294 -33.03 -23.53 21.46
CA TRP A 294 -31.64 -23.29 21.09
C TRP A 294 -31.33 -21.84 20.67
N ASN A 295 -32.34 -21.08 20.23
CA ASN A 295 -32.13 -19.68 19.84
C ASN A 295 -31.67 -18.81 21.01
N ARG A 296 -31.96 -19.18 22.27
CA ARG A 296 -31.43 -18.47 23.45
C ARG A 296 -29.90 -18.44 23.48
N PHE A 297 -29.27 -19.55 23.11
CA PHE A 297 -27.81 -19.63 23.03
C PHE A 297 -27.27 -18.73 21.90
N PHE A 298 -27.90 -18.79 20.73
CA PHE A 298 -27.50 -17.96 19.59
C PHE A 298 -27.71 -16.47 19.84
N THR A 299 -28.79 -16.06 20.50
CA THR A 299 -29.04 -14.67 20.93
C THR A 299 -27.95 -14.19 21.90
N ALA A 300 -27.56 -15.02 22.88
CA ALA A 300 -26.48 -14.66 23.81
C ALA A 300 -25.12 -14.53 23.08
N ALA A 301 -24.83 -15.45 22.14
CA ALA A 301 -23.62 -15.40 21.33
C ALA A 301 -23.60 -14.17 20.39
N GLU A 302 -24.74 -13.84 19.78
CA GLU A 302 -24.89 -12.66 18.92
C GLU A 302 -24.67 -11.38 19.73
N ALA A 303 -25.34 -11.20 20.87
CA ALA A 303 -25.17 -10.03 21.72
C ALA A 303 -23.71 -9.85 22.18
N PHE A 304 -23.05 -10.95 22.57
CA PHE A 304 -21.63 -10.93 22.94
C PHE A 304 -20.75 -10.49 21.75
N SER A 305 -20.92 -11.12 20.58
CA SER A 305 -20.14 -10.79 19.39
C SER A 305 -20.40 -9.37 18.87
N GLY A 306 -21.64 -8.90 18.98
CA GLY A 306 -22.05 -7.54 18.63
C GLY A 306 -21.40 -6.48 19.51
N SER A 307 -21.41 -6.68 20.84
CA SER A 307 -20.74 -5.77 21.78
C SER A 307 -19.24 -5.63 21.49
N PHE A 308 -18.56 -6.75 21.19
CA PHE A 308 -17.14 -6.75 20.84
C PHE A 308 -16.89 -6.05 19.49
N THR A 309 -17.73 -6.31 18.49
CA THR A 309 -17.57 -5.74 17.14
C THR A 309 -17.83 -4.24 17.12
N LEU A 310 -18.82 -3.76 17.89
CA LEU A 310 -19.08 -2.33 18.07
C LEU A 310 -17.93 -1.63 18.79
N ALA A 311 -17.40 -2.22 19.88
CA ALA A 311 -16.22 -1.69 20.55
C ALA A 311 -15.02 -1.59 19.62
N LEU A 312 -14.77 -2.65 18.83
CA LEU A 312 -13.71 -2.65 17.81
C LEU A 312 -13.95 -1.58 16.75
N PHE A 313 -15.18 -1.42 16.27
CA PHE A 313 -15.54 -0.38 15.29
C PHE A 313 -15.19 1.02 15.84
N VAL A 314 -15.59 1.34 17.06
CA VAL A 314 -15.28 2.63 17.70
C VAL A 314 -13.76 2.84 17.78
N VAL A 315 -13.00 1.84 18.23
CA VAL A 315 -11.53 1.95 18.32
C VAL A 315 -10.90 2.18 16.95
N VAL A 316 -11.31 1.42 15.93
CA VAL A 316 -10.76 1.57 14.56
C VAL A 316 -11.17 2.91 13.96
N PHE A 317 -12.40 3.35 14.18
CA PHE A 317 -12.91 4.62 13.69
C PHE A 317 -12.20 5.80 14.34
N VAL A 318 -12.08 5.80 15.67
CA VAL A 318 -11.34 6.84 16.41
C VAL A 318 -9.89 6.88 15.94
N LYS A 319 -9.20 5.74 15.88
CA LYS A 319 -7.83 5.68 15.39
C LYS A 319 -7.68 6.27 13.98
N LYS A 320 -8.67 6.05 13.11
CA LYS A 320 -8.68 6.57 11.73
C LYS A 320 -8.96 8.08 11.66
N MET A 321 -9.70 8.63 12.61
CA MET A 321 -10.05 10.05 12.68
C MET A 321 -9.01 10.89 13.42
N THR A 322 -8.32 10.33 14.41
CA THR A 322 -7.34 11.04 15.25
C THR A 322 -5.92 11.00 14.69
N ARG A 323 -5.68 10.24 13.63
CA ARG A 323 -4.44 10.25 12.86
C ARG A 323 -4.60 11.23 11.72
#